data_AF-A0A9P1DA99-F1
#
_entry.id   AF-A0A9P1DA99-F1
#
_cell.length_a   1.000
_cell.length_b   1.000
_cell.length_c   1.000
_cell.angle_alpha   90.00
_cell.angle_beta   90.00
_cell.angle_gamma   90.00
#
_symmetry.space_group_name_H-M   'P 1'
#
loop_
_entity.id
_entity.type
_entity.pdbx_description
1 polymer ?
#
loop_
_entity_poly.entity_id
_entity_poly.type
_entity_poly.pdbx_seq_one_letter_code
_entity_poly.pdbx_strand_id
1 'polypeptide(L)'
;HMWRIDSDKRTLSHFHLKHQTDNLARVAALWFGEFKDKFRDGGLNPSINVSSAAQRIKELQCKPFVYFLHRFRKLYRKGGVLPDNVFKLRLKGSGKCISRSGSSLRLAECKVATKLHFANWVPPGFPHPDEFNVNETPGHEVQCGAHTARSCAECPRGHGEGYCNNDCRWLFGDCIPRAPARAPLPPPADMFSGIRLWNAIECFDRLDPTGPILYFCDLAGSNQNQQYFLDQRGRLRHSSGNCVSADPAQQKLRSSQCQDASEWEKVEGFTPVETTRYFASVREHGLTDHGPDS
;
A
#
# COMPACT_ATOMS: atom_id res chain seq x y z
N HIS A 1 -27.30 -5.33 -8.43
CA HIS A 1 -28.33 -6.36 -8.22
C HIS A 1 -29.69 -5.70 -8.31
N MET A 2 -30.49 -6.06 -9.31
CA MET A 2 -31.88 -5.62 -9.41
C MET A 2 -32.68 -6.38 -8.34
N TRP A 3 -33.38 -5.66 -7.47
CA TRP A 3 -34.23 -6.23 -6.43
C TRP A 3 -35.32 -7.08 -7.10
N ARG A 4 -35.28 -8.40 -6.89
CA ARG A 4 -36.33 -9.32 -7.30
C ARG A 4 -37.29 -9.45 -6.12
N ILE A 5 -38.58 -9.34 -6.40
CA ILE A 5 -39.64 -9.46 -5.38
C ILE A 5 -40.45 -10.69 -5.76
N ASP A 6 -40.43 -11.73 -4.93
CA ASP A 6 -41.01 -13.04 -5.26
C ASP A 6 -42.53 -12.98 -5.51
N SER A 7 -43.20 -11.94 -5.02
CA SER A 7 -44.63 -11.70 -5.26
C SER A 7 -44.94 -10.88 -6.51
N ASP A 8 -43.96 -10.22 -7.14
CA ASP A 8 -44.16 -9.42 -8.35
C ASP A 8 -43.74 -10.20 -9.59
N LYS A 9 -44.75 -10.70 -10.33
CA LYS A 9 -44.59 -11.47 -11.57
C LYS A 9 -43.76 -10.76 -12.64
N ARG A 10 -43.64 -9.43 -12.61
CA ARG A 10 -42.81 -8.64 -13.55
C ARG A 10 -41.31 -8.77 -13.28
N THR A 11 -40.93 -9.18 -12.07
CA THR A 11 -39.52 -9.29 -11.64
C THR A 11 -39.02 -10.74 -11.62
N LEU A 12 -39.91 -11.69 -11.94
CA LEU A 12 -39.59 -13.11 -12.00
C LEU A 12 -38.70 -13.43 -13.21
N SER A 13 -37.79 -14.39 -13.03
CA SER A 13 -36.92 -14.87 -14.10
C SER A 13 -37.74 -15.63 -15.14
N HIS A 14 -37.88 -15.08 -16.35
CA HIS A 14 -38.55 -15.77 -17.47
C HIS A 14 -37.66 -16.78 -18.20
N PHE A 15 -36.41 -16.96 -17.76
CA PHE A 15 -35.48 -17.92 -18.34
C PHE A 15 -35.01 -18.94 -17.29
N HIS A 16 -34.96 -20.20 -17.69
CA HIS A 16 -34.36 -21.28 -16.91
C HIS A 16 -32.92 -21.47 -17.35
N LEU A 17 -31.96 -21.10 -16.49
CA LEU A 17 -30.55 -21.44 -16.70
C LEU A 17 -30.37 -22.94 -16.46
N LYS A 18 -30.37 -23.75 -17.54
CA LYS A 18 -30.14 -25.20 -17.48
C LYS A 18 -28.71 -25.59 -17.05
N HIS A 19 -27.78 -24.65 -17.09
CA HIS A 19 -26.40 -24.86 -16.69
C HIS A 19 -25.93 -23.68 -15.84
N GLN A 20 -25.16 -23.95 -14.77
CA GLN A 20 -24.36 -22.92 -14.13
C GLN A 20 -23.31 -22.46 -15.15
N THR A 21 -23.60 -21.39 -15.88
CA THR A 21 -22.63 -20.76 -16.75
C THR A 21 -21.68 -19.93 -15.90
N ASP A 22 -20.41 -20.29 -15.90
CA ASP A 22 -19.37 -19.50 -15.23
C ASP A 22 -19.05 -18.25 -16.05
N ASN A 23 -19.91 -17.24 -15.91
CA ASN A 23 -19.81 -15.99 -16.65
C ASN A 23 -18.50 -15.25 -16.35
N LEU A 24 -17.98 -15.37 -15.11
CA LEU A 24 -16.73 -14.73 -14.74
C LEU A 24 -15.54 -15.39 -15.42
N ALA A 25 -15.52 -16.72 -15.50
CA ALA A 25 -14.51 -17.45 -16.25
C ALA A 25 -14.55 -17.12 -17.75
N ARG A 26 -15.74 -16.97 -18.35
CA ARG A 26 -15.88 -16.51 -19.75
C ARG A 26 -15.29 -15.12 -19.96
N VAL A 27 -15.54 -14.19 -19.03
CA VAL A 27 -14.97 -12.83 -19.09
C VAL A 27 -13.44 -12.90 -18.98
N ALA A 28 -12.91 -13.65 -18.02
CA ALA A 28 -11.47 -13.81 -17.86
C ALA A 28 -10.81 -14.42 -19.12
N ALA A 29 -11.43 -15.46 -19.70
CA ALA A 29 -10.95 -16.09 -20.92
C ALA A 29 -10.89 -15.13 -22.13
N LEU A 30 -11.82 -14.18 -22.19
CA LEU A 30 -11.95 -13.23 -23.30
C LEU A 30 -11.09 -11.97 -23.12
N TRP A 31 -11.10 -11.39 -21.93
CA TRP A 31 -10.68 -10.00 -21.73
C TRP A 31 -9.40 -9.85 -20.92
N PHE A 32 -8.95 -10.86 -20.19
CA PHE A 32 -7.76 -10.71 -19.33
C PHE A 32 -6.45 -11.03 -20.06
N GLY A 33 -6.52 -11.45 -21.32
CA GLY A 33 -5.35 -11.69 -22.16
C GLY A 33 -4.36 -12.64 -21.49
N GLU A 34 -3.12 -12.17 -21.39
CA GLU A 34 -1.99 -12.81 -20.74
C GLU A 34 -2.13 -12.91 -19.21
N PHE A 35 -3.10 -12.26 -18.56
CA PHE A 35 -3.33 -12.32 -17.10
C PHE A 35 -4.40 -13.33 -16.68
N LYS A 36 -5.05 -14.01 -17.63
CA LYS A 36 -6.16 -14.93 -17.35
C LYS A 36 -5.78 -16.13 -16.47
N ASP A 37 -4.53 -16.52 -16.44
CA ASP A 37 -3.93 -17.53 -15.57
C ASP A 37 -3.84 -17.11 -14.10
N LYS A 38 -4.16 -15.84 -13.77
CA LYS A 38 -4.43 -15.41 -12.40
C LYS A 38 -5.88 -15.53 -11.98
N PHE A 39 -6.78 -15.77 -12.93
CA PHE A 39 -8.15 -16.08 -12.59
C PHE A 39 -8.20 -17.42 -11.85
N ARG A 40 -8.55 -17.36 -10.55
CA ARG A 40 -8.64 -18.53 -9.66
C ARG A 40 -7.37 -19.40 -9.71
N ASP A 41 -6.20 -18.77 -9.64
CA ASP A 41 -4.89 -19.43 -9.65
C ASP A 41 -4.68 -20.39 -10.83
N GLY A 42 -5.19 -20.00 -12.01
CA GLY A 42 -5.07 -20.79 -13.24
C GLY A 42 -6.20 -21.79 -13.44
N GLY A 43 -7.19 -21.82 -12.55
CA GLY A 43 -8.37 -22.68 -12.60
C GLY A 43 -9.39 -22.33 -13.70
N LEU A 44 -8.95 -21.72 -14.80
CA LEU A 44 -9.81 -21.43 -15.94
C LEU A 44 -10.14 -22.75 -16.67
N ASN A 45 -11.41 -23.14 -16.66
CA ASN A 45 -11.84 -24.37 -17.31
C ASN A 45 -11.55 -24.31 -18.83
N PRO A 46 -10.72 -25.23 -19.38
CA PRO A 46 -10.37 -25.23 -20.80
C PRO A 46 -11.55 -25.54 -21.71
N SER A 47 -12.63 -26.13 -21.20
CA SER A 47 -13.85 -26.42 -21.98
C SER A 47 -14.73 -25.20 -22.23
N ILE A 48 -14.37 -24.02 -21.71
CA ILE A 48 -15.12 -22.78 -21.92
C ILE A 48 -14.96 -22.32 -23.37
N ASN A 49 -16.03 -22.47 -24.16
CA ASN A 49 -16.07 -21.98 -25.52
C ASN A 49 -16.40 -20.48 -25.55
N VAL A 50 -15.41 -19.68 -25.96
CA VAL A 50 -15.52 -18.22 -26.16
C VAL A 50 -15.18 -17.80 -27.58
N SER A 51 -15.14 -18.73 -28.53
CA SER A 51 -14.69 -18.51 -29.92
C SER A 51 -15.43 -17.37 -30.64
N SER A 52 -16.76 -17.36 -30.60
CA SER A 52 -17.59 -16.33 -31.24
C SER A 52 -17.34 -14.93 -30.68
N ALA A 53 -17.27 -14.81 -29.35
CA ALA A 53 -16.96 -13.55 -28.69
C ALA A 53 -15.51 -13.11 -28.94
N ALA A 54 -14.56 -14.04 -28.97
CA ALA A 54 -13.16 -13.75 -29.29
C ALA A 54 -12.98 -13.25 -30.72
N GLN A 55 -13.72 -13.82 -31.69
CA GLN A 55 -13.77 -13.32 -33.06
C GLN A 55 -14.29 -11.88 -33.08
N ARG A 56 -15.38 -11.60 -32.35
CA ARG A 56 -15.94 -10.24 -32.29
C ARG A 56 -14.98 -9.21 -31.70
N ILE A 57 -14.22 -9.58 -30.67
CA ILE A 57 -13.17 -8.71 -30.08
C ILE A 57 -12.10 -8.35 -31.14
N LYS A 58 -11.71 -9.32 -31.98
CA LYS A 58 -10.76 -9.08 -33.08
C LYS A 58 -11.34 -8.16 -34.15
N GLU A 59 -12.58 -8.39 -34.58
CA GLU A 59 -13.29 -7.54 -35.55
C GLU A 59 -13.42 -6.08 -35.06
N LEU A 60 -13.65 -5.89 -33.76
CA LEU A 60 -13.75 -4.56 -33.15
C LEU A 60 -12.39 -3.89 -32.88
N GLN A 61 -11.27 -4.56 -33.19
CA GLN A 61 -9.92 -4.04 -32.98
C GLN A 61 -9.68 -3.54 -31.54
N CYS A 62 -10.21 -4.27 -30.55
CA CYS A 62 -10.06 -3.88 -29.15
C CYS A 62 -8.59 -3.84 -28.71
N LYS A 63 -8.28 -2.92 -27.80
CA LYS A 63 -6.96 -2.85 -27.17
C LYS A 63 -6.74 -4.02 -26.20
N PRO A 64 -5.49 -4.48 -26.00
CA PRO A 64 -5.18 -5.58 -25.09
C PRO A 64 -5.46 -5.20 -23.63
N PHE A 65 -5.57 -6.18 -22.72
CA PHE A 65 -5.87 -5.91 -21.31
C PHE A 65 -4.82 -5.02 -20.63
N VAL A 66 -3.54 -5.17 -20.98
CA VAL A 66 -2.48 -4.29 -20.45
C VAL A 66 -2.74 -2.82 -20.75
N TYR A 67 -3.37 -2.49 -21.89
CA TYR A 67 -3.74 -1.12 -22.20
C TYR A 67 -4.68 -0.54 -21.14
N PHE A 68 -5.68 -1.32 -20.70
CA PHE A 68 -6.57 -0.92 -19.62
C PHE A 68 -5.81 -0.71 -18.30
N LEU A 69 -4.96 -1.68 -17.91
CA LEU A 69 -4.14 -1.55 -16.69
C LEU A 69 -3.24 -0.32 -16.73
N HIS A 70 -2.63 -0.05 -17.88
CA HIS A 70 -1.73 1.08 -18.09
C HIS A 70 -2.47 2.42 -18.14
N ARG A 71 -3.65 2.47 -18.76
CA ARG A 71 -4.53 3.65 -18.73
C ARG A 71 -4.90 4.04 -17.30
N PHE A 72 -5.22 3.05 -16.47
CA PHE A 72 -5.52 3.23 -15.05
C PHE A 72 -4.31 2.99 -14.14
N ARG A 73 -3.08 3.19 -14.64
CA ARG A 73 -1.84 2.91 -13.87
C ARG A 73 -1.75 3.70 -12.57
N LYS A 74 -2.37 4.88 -12.47
CA LYS A 74 -2.44 5.58 -11.17
C LYS A 74 -3.08 4.67 -10.11
N LEU A 75 -4.20 4.02 -10.40
CA LEU A 75 -4.84 3.08 -9.48
C LEU A 75 -4.01 1.80 -9.31
N TYR A 76 -3.67 1.14 -10.42
CA TYR A 76 -3.07 -0.20 -10.33
C TYR A 76 -1.60 -0.18 -9.89
N ARG A 77 -0.81 0.79 -10.35
CA ARG A 77 0.61 0.92 -10.02
C ARG A 77 0.81 1.80 -8.80
N LYS A 78 0.42 3.07 -8.90
CA LYS A 78 0.67 4.04 -7.82
C LYS A 78 -0.18 3.79 -6.58
N GLY A 79 -1.30 3.08 -6.71
CA GLY A 79 -2.09 2.58 -5.57
C GLY A 79 -1.54 1.29 -4.95
N GLY A 80 -0.55 0.66 -5.57
CA GLY A 80 0.06 -0.59 -5.07
C GLY A 80 -0.78 -1.84 -5.33
N VAL A 81 -1.73 -1.86 -6.27
CA VAL A 81 -2.45 -3.11 -6.63
C VAL A 81 -1.54 -4.08 -7.39
N LEU A 82 -0.62 -3.55 -8.19
CA LEU A 82 0.48 -4.24 -8.85
C LEU A 82 1.80 -3.73 -8.26
N PRO A 83 2.19 -4.20 -7.06
CA PRO A 83 3.36 -3.70 -6.37
C PRO A 83 4.64 -4.19 -7.05
N ASP A 84 5.68 -3.35 -7.05
CA ASP A 84 7.01 -3.70 -7.57
C ASP A 84 7.79 -4.63 -6.65
N ASN A 85 7.50 -4.56 -5.35
CA ASN A 85 8.15 -5.38 -4.34
C ASN A 85 7.17 -5.79 -3.24
N VAL A 86 7.07 -7.10 -3.02
CA VAL A 86 6.38 -7.72 -1.90
C VAL A 86 7.42 -8.29 -0.96
N PHE A 87 7.32 -8.01 0.33
CA PHE A 87 8.31 -8.33 1.33
C PHE A 87 7.67 -8.77 2.65
N LYS A 88 8.49 -9.22 3.60
CA LYS A 88 8.10 -9.38 5.00
C LYS A 88 8.76 -8.28 5.84
N LEU A 89 8.08 -7.84 6.88
CA LEU A 89 8.67 -6.92 7.87
C LEU A 89 9.21 -7.74 9.05
N ARG A 90 10.54 -7.82 9.15
CA ARG A 90 11.25 -8.47 10.25
C ARG A 90 11.61 -7.45 11.31
N LEU A 91 11.40 -7.80 12.57
CA LEU A 91 11.91 -7.04 13.70
C LEU A 91 13.44 -7.20 13.74
N LYS A 92 14.19 -6.10 13.63
CA LYS A 92 15.66 -6.12 13.60
C LYS A 92 16.22 -6.78 14.86
N GLY A 93 17.32 -7.52 14.69
CA GLY A 93 17.93 -8.28 15.79
C GLY A 93 17.13 -9.51 16.24
N SER A 94 16.04 -9.86 15.54
CA SER A 94 15.23 -11.04 15.83
C SER A 94 14.96 -11.88 14.58
N GLY A 95 14.57 -13.15 14.76
CA GLY A 95 14.04 -14.01 13.70
C GLY A 95 12.54 -13.85 13.44
N LYS A 96 11.89 -12.85 14.06
CA LYS A 96 10.43 -12.69 14.06
C LYS A 96 9.98 -11.62 13.06
N CYS A 97 8.87 -11.88 12.40
CA CYS A 97 8.24 -11.00 11.43
C CYS A 97 6.78 -10.72 11.81
N ILE A 98 6.22 -9.63 11.27
CA ILE A 98 4.79 -9.33 11.37
C ILE A 98 3.98 -10.41 10.64
N SER A 99 2.98 -10.96 11.32
CA SER A 99 2.09 -12.00 10.78
C SER A 99 0.64 -11.80 11.19
N ARG A 100 -0.28 -12.08 10.27
CA ARG A 100 -1.73 -12.06 10.46
C ARG A 100 -2.16 -13.27 11.28
N SER A 101 -2.99 -13.02 12.28
CA SER A 101 -3.62 -14.01 13.13
C SER A 101 -5.12 -13.71 13.22
N GLY A 102 -5.90 -14.25 12.28
CA GLY A 102 -7.31 -13.88 12.14
C GLY A 102 -7.45 -12.43 11.65
N SER A 103 -8.08 -11.58 12.47
CA SER A 103 -8.26 -10.14 12.21
C SER A 103 -7.15 -9.26 12.81
N SER A 104 -6.22 -9.82 13.58
CA SER A 104 -5.14 -9.07 14.24
C SER A 104 -3.76 -9.40 13.65
N LEU A 105 -2.77 -8.60 14.04
CA LEU A 105 -1.37 -8.81 13.71
C LEU A 105 -0.57 -9.18 14.97
N ARG A 106 0.44 -10.03 14.80
CA ARG A 106 1.35 -10.47 15.87
C ARG A 106 2.75 -10.72 15.32
N LEU A 107 3.69 -11.05 16.21
CA LEU A 107 4.99 -11.58 15.80
C LEU A 107 4.88 -13.10 15.56
N ALA A 108 5.54 -13.57 14.50
CA ALA A 108 5.69 -15.00 14.21
C ALA A 108 7.06 -15.27 13.56
N GLU A 109 7.42 -16.54 13.40
CA GLU A 109 8.57 -16.92 12.57
C GLU A 109 8.44 -16.38 11.16
N CYS A 110 9.51 -15.79 10.62
CA CYS A 110 9.49 -15.19 9.29
C CYS A 110 9.06 -16.17 8.20
N LYS A 111 9.35 -17.47 8.33
CA LYS A 111 8.93 -18.50 7.38
C LYS A 111 7.42 -18.49 7.08
N VAL A 112 6.60 -18.26 8.11
CA VAL A 112 5.12 -18.28 8.03
C VAL A 112 4.51 -16.88 8.14
N ALA A 113 5.34 -15.85 8.09
CA ALA A 113 4.89 -14.48 8.27
C ALA A 113 4.14 -13.94 7.06
N THR A 114 3.31 -12.93 7.32
CA THR A 114 2.51 -12.28 6.29
C THR A 114 3.40 -11.48 5.34
N LYS A 115 3.14 -11.67 4.05
CA LYS A 115 3.72 -10.86 2.99
C LYS A 115 2.96 -9.55 2.89
N LEU A 116 3.69 -8.45 2.75
CA LEU A 116 3.22 -7.09 2.72
C LEU A 116 3.82 -6.37 1.53
N HIS A 117 3.22 -5.25 1.14
CA HIS A 117 3.86 -4.30 0.25
C HIS A 117 3.39 -2.89 0.60
N PHE A 118 4.14 -1.89 0.15
CA PHE A 118 3.69 -0.52 0.28
C PHE A 118 2.56 -0.23 -0.73
N ALA A 119 1.59 0.59 -0.31
CA ALA A 119 0.37 0.88 -1.06
C ALA A 119 -0.18 2.27 -0.70
N ASN A 120 -1.26 2.67 -1.38
CA ASN A 120 -1.91 3.98 -1.25
C ASN A 120 -1.09 5.14 -1.84
N TRP A 121 -1.77 6.06 -2.51
CA TRP A 121 -1.15 7.24 -3.11
C TRP A 121 -0.55 8.15 -2.04
N VAL A 122 0.55 8.81 -2.37
CA VAL A 122 1.16 9.81 -1.49
C VAL A 122 0.34 11.11 -1.55
N PRO A 123 -0.36 11.52 -0.47
CA PRO A 123 -1.08 12.78 -0.47
C PRO A 123 -0.09 13.98 -0.38
N PRO A 124 -0.51 15.18 -0.79
CA PRO A 124 0.30 16.39 -0.60
C PRO A 124 0.73 16.57 0.86
N GLY A 125 2.00 16.90 1.08
CA GLY A 125 2.55 17.12 2.43
C GLY A 125 2.89 15.85 3.21
N PHE A 126 2.71 14.66 2.64
CA PHE A 126 3.16 13.43 3.27
C PHE A 126 4.69 13.41 3.41
N PRO A 127 5.22 13.01 4.57
CA PRO A 127 6.65 13.06 4.86
C PRO A 127 7.49 12.17 3.95
N HIS A 128 8.65 12.67 3.54
CA HIS A 128 9.68 11.82 2.95
C HIS A 128 10.46 11.07 4.05
N PRO A 129 10.78 9.77 3.89
CA PRO A 129 11.51 8.99 4.90
C PRO A 129 12.82 9.62 5.39
N ASP A 130 13.51 10.35 4.51
CA ASP A 130 14.80 11.00 4.77
C ASP A 130 14.70 12.20 5.71
N GLU A 131 13.52 12.80 5.85
CA GLU A 131 13.32 13.97 6.72
C GLU A 131 13.52 13.68 8.21
N PHE A 132 13.49 12.40 8.59
CA PHE A 132 13.74 11.94 9.96
C PHE A 132 15.19 11.54 10.20
N ASN A 133 16.07 11.74 9.21
CA ASN A 133 17.48 11.43 9.29
C ASN A 133 18.35 12.67 9.06
N VAL A 134 18.06 13.75 9.80
CA VAL A 134 18.87 14.97 9.72
C VAL A 134 19.97 14.90 10.76
N ASN A 135 21.21 14.80 10.29
CA ASN A 135 22.38 15.17 11.08
C ASN A 135 22.45 16.70 11.07
N GLU A 136 22.02 17.33 12.15
CA GLU A 136 22.10 18.78 12.27
C GLU A 136 23.57 19.22 12.37
N THR A 137 23.85 20.40 11.81
CA THR A 137 25.18 20.99 11.86
C THR A 137 25.60 21.27 13.31
N PRO A 138 26.72 20.70 13.79
CA PRO A 138 27.20 20.95 15.15
C PRO A 138 27.46 22.44 15.38
N GLY A 139 26.87 23.02 16.43
CA GLY A 139 27.13 24.38 16.88
C GLY A 139 26.11 25.45 16.49
N HIS A 140 25.01 25.10 15.84
CA HIS A 140 23.88 26.02 15.62
C HIS A 140 22.70 25.65 16.50
N GLU A 141 22.25 26.56 17.35
CA GLU A 141 20.98 26.38 18.08
C GLU A 141 19.80 26.64 17.16
N VAL A 142 18.77 25.81 17.27
CA VAL A 142 17.48 26.03 16.60
C VAL A 142 16.54 26.82 17.50
N GLN A 143 15.79 27.76 16.94
CA GLN A 143 14.64 28.37 17.60
C GLN A 143 13.42 27.50 17.30
N CYS A 144 12.74 27.00 18.34
CA CYS A 144 11.61 26.10 18.15
C CYS A 144 10.28 26.57 18.76
N GLY A 145 10.08 27.88 18.79
CA GLY A 145 8.92 28.53 19.39
C GLY A 145 9.41 29.55 20.43
N ALA A 146 9.08 29.34 21.70
CA ALA A 146 9.47 30.23 22.80
C ALA A 146 10.84 29.90 23.43
N HIS A 147 11.62 28.99 22.85
CA HIS A 147 12.94 28.60 23.37
C HIS A 147 13.92 28.22 22.26
N THR A 148 15.20 28.13 22.61
CA THR A 148 16.25 27.54 21.76
C THR A 148 16.63 26.15 22.24
N ALA A 149 17.04 25.30 21.30
CA ALA A 149 17.55 23.96 21.56
C ALA A 149 18.76 23.68 20.67
N ARG A 150 19.56 22.67 21.02
CA ARG A 150 20.67 22.23 20.14
C ARG A 150 20.16 21.52 18.90
N SER A 151 18.93 21.02 18.96
CA SER A 151 18.28 20.30 17.88
C SER A 151 16.78 20.40 17.91
N CYS A 152 16.15 20.21 16.75
CA CYS A 152 14.69 20.09 16.67
C CYS A 152 14.19 18.90 17.49
N ALA A 153 14.96 17.81 17.57
CA ALA A 153 14.62 16.66 18.39
C ALA A 153 14.56 16.97 19.90
N GLU A 154 15.31 17.97 20.38
CA GLU A 154 15.31 18.40 21.78
C GLU A 154 14.19 19.39 22.12
N CYS A 155 13.60 20.02 21.11
CA CYS A 155 12.58 21.06 21.29
C CYS A 155 11.33 20.61 22.06
N PRO A 156 10.79 19.39 21.87
CA PRO A 156 9.54 19.03 22.52
C PRO A 156 9.60 19.15 24.04
N ARG A 157 10.73 18.85 24.70
CA ARG A 157 10.92 18.91 26.18
C ARG A 157 9.72 18.37 27.00
N GLY A 158 9.03 17.35 26.49
CA GLY A 158 7.81 16.79 27.10
C GLY A 158 6.49 17.52 26.79
N HIS A 159 6.53 18.63 26.05
CA HIS A 159 5.38 19.44 25.62
C HIS A 159 4.86 19.11 24.22
N GLY A 160 5.59 18.30 23.44
CA GLY A 160 5.14 17.80 22.13
C GLY A 160 5.07 18.88 21.04
N GLU A 161 4.04 18.81 20.19
CA GLU A 161 3.85 19.66 19.01
C GLU A 161 3.88 21.16 19.31
N GLY A 162 3.30 21.59 20.43
CA GLY A 162 3.26 23.00 20.82
C GLY A 162 4.64 23.63 20.98
N TYR A 163 5.68 22.82 21.18
CA TYR A 163 7.06 23.25 21.35
C TYR A 163 7.92 22.99 20.10
N CYS A 164 7.29 22.75 18.96
CA CYS A 164 7.97 22.49 17.71
C CYS A 164 7.57 23.48 16.61
N ASN A 165 8.17 24.66 16.62
CA ASN A 165 7.85 25.75 15.71
C ASN A 165 9.09 26.42 15.10
N ASN A 166 8.93 27.53 14.38
CA ASN A 166 10.02 28.33 13.81
C ASN A 166 10.96 27.50 12.92
N ASP A 167 12.19 27.22 13.35
CA ASP A 167 13.18 26.45 12.58
C ASP A 167 12.79 24.97 12.44
N CYS A 168 11.85 24.52 13.26
CA CYS A 168 11.36 23.16 13.32
C CYS A 168 9.87 23.06 12.95
N ARG A 169 9.44 21.84 12.60
CA ARG A 169 8.03 21.48 12.40
C ARG A 169 7.71 20.12 12.99
N TRP A 170 6.51 20.00 13.51
CA TRP A 170 5.99 18.73 14.02
C TRP A 170 5.52 17.85 12.87
N LEU A 171 6.01 16.62 12.80
CA LEU A 171 5.66 15.68 11.74
C LEU A 171 5.71 14.25 12.25
N PHE A 172 4.60 13.52 12.16
CA PHE A 172 4.50 12.12 12.55
C PHE A 172 5.15 11.83 13.93
N GLY A 173 4.83 12.69 14.91
CA GLY A 173 5.21 12.54 16.31
C GLY A 173 6.61 13.02 16.68
N ASP A 174 7.41 13.45 15.70
CA ASP A 174 8.72 14.01 15.95
C ASP A 174 8.75 15.50 15.58
N CYS A 175 9.58 16.23 16.31
CA CYS A 175 9.97 17.57 15.93
C CYS A 175 11.22 17.50 15.05
N ILE A 176 11.06 17.86 13.78
CA ILE A 176 12.14 17.76 12.78
C ILE A 176 12.49 19.16 12.24
N PRO A 177 13.71 19.35 11.72
CA PRO A 177 14.07 20.59 11.03
C PRO A 177 13.11 20.88 9.89
N ARG A 178 12.73 22.16 9.73
CA ARG A 178 12.13 22.57 8.47
C ARG A 178 13.20 22.47 7.41
N ALA A 179 12.97 21.62 6.41
CA ALA A 179 13.81 21.66 5.22
C ALA A 179 13.85 23.12 4.73
N PRO A 180 15.03 23.65 4.34
CA PRO A 180 15.08 24.93 3.65
C PRO A 180 14.09 24.84 2.48
N ALA A 181 13.41 25.93 2.15
CA ALA A 181 12.39 25.99 1.10
C ALA A 181 12.96 25.58 -0.28
N ARG A 182 13.24 24.30 -0.46
CA ARG A 182 13.45 23.63 -1.72
C ARG A 182 12.06 23.43 -2.29
N ALA A 183 11.92 23.68 -3.58
CA ALA A 183 10.73 23.27 -4.32
C ALA A 183 10.39 21.81 -3.91
N PRO A 184 9.11 21.48 -3.69
CA PRO A 184 8.71 20.13 -3.32
C PRO A 184 9.37 19.15 -4.28
N LEU A 185 10.31 18.34 -3.79
CA LEU A 185 10.81 17.25 -4.60
C LEU A 185 9.60 16.36 -4.90
N PRO A 186 9.38 15.97 -6.17
CA PRO A 186 8.34 14.99 -6.43
C PRO A 186 8.65 13.76 -5.58
N PRO A 187 7.64 13.17 -4.91
CA PRO A 187 7.88 11.96 -4.14
C PRO A 187 8.50 10.92 -5.07
N PRO A 188 9.48 10.12 -4.61
CA PRO A 188 10.03 9.02 -5.38
C PRO A 188 8.90 8.18 -5.99
N ALA A 189 9.11 7.66 -7.20
CA ALA A 189 8.10 6.88 -7.91
C ALA A 189 7.59 5.67 -7.10
N ASP A 190 8.40 5.19 -6.17
CA ASP A 190 8.15 4.04 -5.29
C ASP A 190 7.72 4.45 -3.87
N MET A 191 7.34 5.72 -3.69
CA MET A 191 6.84 6.22 -2.43
C MET A 191 5.33 6.00 -2.35
N PHE A 192 4.89 5.56 -1.18
CA PHE A 192 3.52 5.18 -0.89
C PHE A 192 3.19 5.61 0.53
N SER A 193 1.92 5.85 0.80
CA SER A 193 1.46 6.32 2.11
C SER A 193 0.84 5.23 2.96
N GLY A 194 1.10 3.95 2.73
CA GLY A 194 0.38 2.88 3.41
C GLY A 194 1.02 1.51 3.23
N ILE A 195 0.52 0.55 4.00
CA ILE A 195 1.00 -0.84 3.98
C ILE A 195 -0.20 -1.75 3.76
N ARG A 196 -0.09 -2.61 2.75
CA ARG A 196 -1.13 -3.54 2.35
C ARG A 196 -0.68 -4.98 2.51
N LEU A 197 -1.64 -5.84 2.86
CA LEU A 197 -1.44 -7.29 2.88
C LEU A 197 -1.39 -7.81 1.44
N TRP A 198 -0.35 -8.56 1.12
CA TRP A 198 -0.24 -9.20 -0.19
C TRP A 198 -1.39 -10.19 -0.42
N ASN A 199 -1.97 -10.16 -1.61
CA ASN A 199 -3.16 -10.95 -1.99
C ASN A 199 -4.40 -10.71 -1.10
N ALA A 200 -4.47 -9.55 -0.44
CA ALA A 200 -5.63 -9.13 0.35
C ALA A 200 -6.07 -7.72 -0.05
N ILE A 201 -7.27 -7.31 0.34
CA ILE A 201 -7.76 -5.93 0.14
C ILE A 201 -7.60 -5.09 1.41
N GLU A 202 -7.05 -5.70 2.46
CA GLU A 202 -6.81 -5.08 3.74
C GLU A 202 -5.45 -4.39 3.81
N CYS A 203 -5.44 -3.20 4.41
CA CYS A 203 -4.29 -2.38 4.75
C CYS A 203 -4.15 -2.29 6.27
N PHE A 204 -2.98 -1.83 6.70
CA PHE A 204 -2.83 -1.27 8.04
C PHE A 204 -3.70 -0.01 8.07
N ASP A 205 -4.71 -0.04 8.92
CA ASP A 205 -5.57 1.09 9.26
C ASP A 205 -5.11 1.64 10.61
N ARG A 206 -5.99 2.08 11.52
CA ARG A 206 -5.57 2.77 12.75
C ARG A 206 -4.49 2.02 13.56
N LEU A 207 -3.60 2.78 14.19
CA LEU A 207 -2.64 2.26 15.15
C LEU A 207 -3.20 2.33 16.57
N ASP A 208 -3.63 1.18 17.10
CA ASP A 208 -4.10 1.04 18.48
C ASP A 208 -2.97 0.70 19.46
N PRO A 209 -3.20 0.78 20.79
CA PRO A 209 -2.19 0.39 21.78
C PRO A 209 -1.62 -1.02 21.57
N THR A 210 -2.40 -1.94 20.98
CA THR A 210 -2.03 -3.33 20.67
C THR A 210 -1.47 -3.54 19.26
N GLY A 211 -1.19 -2.46 18.52
CA GLY A 211 -0.62 -2.49 17.18
C GLY A 211 -1.62 -2.10 16.07
N PRO A 212 -1.23 -2.25 14.80
CA PRO A 212 -2.07 -1.87 13.67
C PRO A 212 -3.30 -2.78 13.56
N ILE A 213 -4.46 -2.16 13.33
CA ILE A 213 -5.66 -2.89 12.94
C ILE A 213 -5.73 -3.05 11.42
N LEU A 214 -6.43 -4.08 10.94
CA LEU A 214 -6.61 -4.34 9.52
C LEU A 214 -7.98 -3.84 9.07
N TYR A 215 -8.02 -3.07 7.99
CA TYR A 215 -9.26 -2.63 7.35
C TYR A 215 -9.09 -2.47 5.84
N PHE A 216 -10.17 -2.28 5.09
CA PHE A 216 -10.09 -2.11 3.64
C PHE A 216 -9.23 -0.90 3.24
N CYS A 217 -8.36 -1.10 2.25
CA CYS A 217 -7.46 -0.06 1.77
C CYS A 217 -8.21 1.12 1.11
N ASP A 218 -7.87 2.34 1.52
CA ASP A 218 -8.12 3.59 0.79
C ASP A 218 -6.90 3.89 -0.10
N LEU A 219 -7.00 3.53 -1.37
CA LEU A 219 -5.91 3.72 -2.33
C LEU A 219 -5.66 5.20 -2.67
N ALA A 220 -6.59 6.11 -2.34
CA ALA A 220 -6.44 7.54 -2.64
C ALA A 220 -5.42 8.23 -1.71
N GLY A 221 -5.04 7.60 -0.59
CA GLY A 221 -4.07 8.14 0.36
C GLY A 221 -4.60 9.21 1.32
N SER A 222 -5.86 9.63 1.14
CA SER A 222 -6.52 10.63 1.97
C SER A 222 -6.81 10.17 3.39
N ASN A 223 -7.02 8.87 3.60
CA ASN A 223 -7.28 8.33 4.94
C ASN A 223 -6.01 8.35 5.80
N GLN A 224 -5.94 9.32 6.73
CA GLN A 224 -4.82 9.45 7.66
C GLN A 224 -4.65 8.22 8.55
N ASN A 225 -5.71 7.46 8.87
CA ASN A 225 -5.56 6.23 9.66
C ASN A 225 -4.76 5.15 8.93
N GLN A 226 -4.64 5.24 7.60
CA GLN A 226 -3.87 4.29 6.79
C GLN A 226 -2.51 4.85 6.38
N GLN A 227 -2.13 6.00 6.94
CA GLN A 227 -0.87 6.65 6.64
C GLN A 227 0.29 6.05 7.41
N TYR A 228 0.99 5.14 6.74
CA TYR A 228 2.19 4.47 7.25
C TYR A 228 3.37 4.62 6.31
N PHE A 229 4.57 4.70 6.87
CA PHE A 229 5.80 4.51 6.11
C PHE A 229 6.92 3.98 7.01
N LEU A 230 7.93 3.39 6.37
CA LEU A 230 9.15 2.95 7.02
C LEU A 230 10.22 4.03 6.85
N ASP A 231 10.69 4.61 7.95
CA ASP A 231 11.77 5.62 7.89
C ASP A 231 13.15 4.97 7.66
N GLN A 232 14.17 5.80 7.43
CA GLN A 232 15.53 5.30 7.16
C GLN A 232 16.17 4.56 8.36
N ARG A 233 15.69 4.81 9.58
CA ARG A 233 16.15 4.06 10.78
C ARG A 233 15.44 2.71 10.90
N GLY A 234 14.43 2.45 10.09
CA GLY A 234 13.61 1.25 10.15
C GLY A 234 12.43 1.38 11.11
N ARG A 235 12.09 2.58 11.56
CA ARG A 235 10.89 2.77 12.39
C ARG A 235 9.67 2.83 11.50
N LEU A 236 8.65 2.07 11.87
CA LEU A 236 7.39 2.05 11.14
C LEU A 236 6.42 3.08 11.72
N ARG A 237 6.34 4.23 11.06
CA ARG A 237 5.62 5.42 11.52
C ARG A 237 4.16 5.41 11.09
N HIS A 238 3.31 5.99 11.93
CA HIS A 238 1.90 6.24 11.64
C HIS A 238 1.57 7.73 11.84
N SER A 239 0.56 8.23 11.13
CA SER A 239 0.12 9.63 11.17
C SER A 239 -0.29 10.13 12.56
N SER A 240 -0.70 9.24 13.46
CA SER A 240 -1.00 9.59 14.85
C SER A 240 0.22 10.06 15.66
N GLY A 241 1.42 9.97 15.09
CA GLY A 241 2.67 10.31 15.74
C GLY A 241 3.31 9.18 16.53
N ASN A 242 2.62 8.03 16.61
CA ASN A 242 3.20 6.83 17.16
C ASN A 242 3.83 5.95 16.08
N CYS A 243 4.66 5.03 16.53
CA CYS A 243 5.29 4.01 15.72
C CYS A 243 4.80 2.61 16.10
N VAL A 244 4.82 1.70 15.13
CA VAL A 244 4.60 0.28 15.37
C VAL A 244 5.83 -0.29 16.05
N SER A 245 5.63 -0.83 17.24
CA SER A 245 6.66 -1.45 18.06
C SER A 245 6.25 -2.89 18.39
N ALA A 246 7.17 -3.62 19.01
CA ALA A 246 7.03 -5.03 19.33
C ALA A 246 7.20 -5.27 20.83
N ASP A 247 6.49 -6.26 21.34
CA ASP A 247 6.82 -6.96 22.58
C ASP A 247 7.25 -8.38 22.20
N PRO A 248 8.57 -8.65 22.08
CA PRO A 248 9.07 -9.96 21.68
C PRO A 248 8.73 -11.06 22.69
N ALA A 249 8.66 -10.74 23.98
CA ALA A 249 8.35 -11.70 25.04
C ALA A 249 6.91 -12.20 24.94
N GLN A 250 5.98 -11.29 24.64
CA GLN A 250 4.56 -11.63 24.43
C GLN A 250 4.21 -11.98 22.98
N GLN A 251 5.17 -11.87 22.05
CA GLN A 251 4.96 -12.02 20.61
C GLN A 251 3.88 -11.11 20.03
N LYS A 252 3.69 -9.92 20.62
CA LYS A 252 2.65 -8.96 20.22
C LYS A 252 3.25 -7.75 19.53
N LEU A 253 2.43 -7.09 18.73
CA LEU A 253 2.69 -5.72 18.31
C LEU A 253 2.11 -4.76 19.36
N ARG A 254 2.57 -3.51 19.31
CA ARG A 254 2.05 -2.42 20.12
C ARG A 254 2.30 -1.08 19.45
N SER A 255 1.60 -0.06 19.92
CA SER A 255 1.95 1.33 19.64
C SER A 255 2.98 1.83 20.66
N SER A 256 3.92 2.66 20.24
CA SER A 256 4.81 3.40 21.14
C SER A 256 5.22 4.74 20.54
N GLN A 257 5.81 5.59 21.37
CA GLN A 257 6.56 6.75 20.89
C GLN A 257 7.64 6.29 19.90
N CYS A 258 7.88 7.09 18.86
CA CYS A 258 8.82 6.76 17.80
C CYS A 258 10.30 6.80 18.23
N GLN A 259 10.62 7.40 19.36
CA GLN A 259 11.97 7.42 19.92
C GLN A 259 12.35 6.04 20.50
N ASP A 260 11.39 5.35 21.11
CA ASP A 260 11.56 4.04 21.76
C ASP A 260 10.99 2.88 20.92
N ALA A 261 10.67 3.15 19.65
CA ALA A 261 10.03 2.19 18.78
C ALA A 261 11.01 1.10 18.33
N SER A 262 10.46 -0.10 18.14
CA SER A 262 11.20 -1.18 17.49
C SER A 262 11.60 -0.80 16.06
N GLU A 263 12.76 -1.29 15.64
CA GLU A 263 13.23 -1.16 14.28
C GLU A 263 12.87 -2.39 13.45
N TRP A 264 12.50 -2.14 12.20
CA TRP A 264 12.04 -3.12 11.24
C TRP A 264 12.92 -3.09 10.00
N GLU A 265 13.02 -4.21 9.33
CA GLU A 265 13.70 -4.35 8.05
C GLU A 265 12.85 -5.16 7.08
N LYS A 266 12.93 -4.81 5.79
CA LYS A 266 12.29 -5.56 4.72
C LYS A 266 13.14 -6.78 4.39
N VAL A 267 12.56 -7.96 4.44
CA VAL A 267 13.25 -9.22 4.12
C VAL A 267 12.44 -10.05 3.13
N GLU A 268 13.12 -10.99 2.46
CA GLU A 268 12.49 -11.93 1.53
C GLU A 268 11.64 -11.23 0.43
N GLY A 269 12.17 -10.13 -0.10
CA GLY A 269 11.54 -9.33 -1.14
C GLY A 269 11.46 -10.06 -2.48
N PHE A 270 10.36 -9.92 -3.21
CA PHE A 270 10.21 -10.39 -4.59
C PHE A 270 9.24 -9.52 -5.39
N THR A 271 9.40 -9.51 -6.71
CA THR A 271 8.44 -8.88 -7.63
C THR A 271 7.38 -9.90 -8.06
N PRO A 272 6.07 -9.61 -7.88
CA PRO A 272 5.02 -10.49 -8.36
C PRO A 272 5.10 -10.75 -9.87
N VAL A 273 4.67 -11.95 -10.28
CA VAL A 273 4.65 -12.33 -11.70
C VAL A 273 3.69 -11.45 -12.49
N GLU A 274 2.61 -10.98 -11.87
CA GLU A 274 1.64 -10.04 -12.44
C GLU A 274 2.29 -8.70 -12.77
N THR A 275 3.11 -8.17 -11.87
CA THR A 275 3.85 -6.93 -12.08
C THR A 275 4.90 -7.09 -13.17
N THR A 276 5.64 -8.21 -13.14
CA THR A 276 6.62 -8.56 -14.17
C THR A 276 5.97 -8.65 -15.56
N ARG A 277 4.82 -9.33 -15.63
CA ARG A 277 4.04 -9.48 -16.86
C ARG A 277 3.49 -8.16 -17.36
N TYR A 278 2.95 -7.32 -16.48
CA TYR A 278 2.53 -5.96 -16.83
C TYR A 278 3.64 -5.18 -17.51
N PHE A 279 4.86 -5.19 -16.97
CA PHE A 279 5.98 -4.49 -17.59
C PHE A 279 6.40 -5.07 -18.94
N ALA A 280 6.38 -6.41 -19.08
CA ALA A 280 6.65 -7.07 -20.35
C ALA A 280 5.63 -6.64 -21.41
N SER A 281 4.34 -6.71 -21.08
CA SER A 281 3.24 -6.35 -21.99
C SER A 281 3.23 -4.85 -22.32
N VAL A 282 3.57 -3.97 -21.38
CA VAL A 282 3.72 -2.53 -21.63
C VAL A 282 4.79 -2.28 -22.69
N ARG A 283 5.94 -2.96 -22.58
CA ARG A 283 7.03 -2.86 -23.57
C ARG A 283 6.63 -3.44 -24.92
N GLU A 284 6.03 -4.64 -24.92
CA GLU A 284 5.58 -5.32 -26.13
C GLU A 284 4.61 -4.47 -26.94
N HIS A 285 3.69 -3.78 -26.26
CA HIS A 285 2.70 -2.92 -26.90
C HIS A 285 3.13 -1.45 -27.05
N GLY A 286 4.38 -1.11 -26.74
CA GLY A 286 4.91 0.26 -26.89
C GLY A 286 4.15 1.31 -26.08
N LEU A 287 3.59 0.95 -24.92
CA LEU A 287 2.84 1.87 -24.08
C LEU A 287 3.81 2.76 -23.31
N THR A 288 3.61 4.08 -23.39
CA THR A 288 4.45 5.07 -22.70
C THR A 288 3.64 5.77 -21.62
N ASP A 289 4.34 6.29 -20.61
CA ASP A 289 3.70 7.13 -19.58
C ASP A 289 3.07 8.41 -20.14
N HIS A 290 3.35 8.73 -21.40
CA HIS A 290 2.84 9.88 -22.14
C HIS A 290 1.68 9.56 -23.11
N GLY A 291 1.10 8.34 -23.14
CA GLY A 291 0.04 8.00 -24.10
C GLY A 291 -1.26 7.40 -23.53
N PRO A 292 -2.43 7.49 -24.21
CA PRO A 292 -2.77 8.28 -25.41
C PRO A 292 -3.95 9.28 -25.21
N ASP A 293 -4.33 9.63 -23.97
CA ASP A 293 -5.41 10.61 -23.67
C ASP A 293 -4.88 12.04 -23.40
N SER A 294 -3.66 12.36 -23.83
CA SER A 294 -3.14 13.74 -23.87
C SER A 294 -3.32 14.36 -25.24
#